data_AF-A0A947JGE6-F1
#
_entry.id   AF-A0A947JGE6-F1
#
_cell.length_a   1.000
_cell.length_b   1.000
_cell.length_c   1.000
_cell.angle_alpha   90.00
_cell.angle_beta   90.00
_cell.angle_gamma   90.00
#
_symmetry.space_group_name_H-M   'P 1'
#
loop_
_entity.id
_entity.type
_entity.pdbx_description
1 polymer ?
#
loop_
_entity_poly.entity_id
_entity_poly.type
_entity_poly.pdbx_seq_one_letter_code
_entity_poly.pdbx_strand_id
1 'polypeptide(L)' 'MFGLTKLGGRIATTREGDGEELRVLQFLKENKTGTDDELEVVGGESYVLRKLKERGLVRELTT' A
#
# COMPACT_ATOMS: atom_id res chain seq x y z
N MET A 1 -7.68 -5.36 6.31
CA MET A 1 -7.04 -4.04 6.55
C MET A 1 -5.54 -4.17 6.39
N PHE A 2 -4.89 -3.20 5.77
CA PHE A 2 -3.45 -3.17 5.50
C PHE A 2 -2.78 -1.97 6.12
N GLY A 3 -1.48 -2.07 6.35
CA GLY A 3 -0.62 -0.94 6.71
C GLY A 3 0.76 -1.07 6.09
N LEU A 4 1.50 0.05 6.08
CA LEU A 4 2.87 0.06 5.59
C LEU A 4 3.82 -0.68 6.53
N THR A 5 4.80 -1.36 5.94
CA THR A 5 6.01 -1.76 6.66
C THR A 5 6.99 -0.59 6.73
N LYS A 6 8.07 -0.73 7.51
CA LYS A 6 9.16 0.27 7.51
C LYS A 6 9.76 0.46 6.11
N LEU A 7 9.82 -0.61 5.31
CA LEU A 7 10.30 -0.57 3.93
C LEU A 7 9.31 0.14 3.01
N GLY A 8 8.02 -0.20 3.11
CA GLY A 8 6.95 0.47 2.36
C GLY A 8 6.91 1.98 2.63
N GLY A 9 7.04 2.40 3.89
CA GLY A 9 7.09 3.82 4.26
C GLY A 9 8.28 4.58 3.69
N ARG A 10 9.45 3.94 3.58
CA ARG A 10 10.61 4.55 2.91
C ARG A 10 10.34 4.73 1.41
N ILE A 11 9.84 3.68 0.74
CA ILE A 11 9.54 3.76 -0.70
C ILE A 11 8.50 4.84 -0.99
N ALA A 12 7.41 4.88 -0.20
CA ALA A 12 6.35 5.90 -0.30
C ALA A 12 6.83 7.34 -0.05
N THR A 13 8.05 7.52 0.49
CA THR A 13 8.65 8.83 0.73
C THR A 13 9.67 9.19 -0.36
N THR A 14 10.38 8.19 -0.89
CA THR A 14 11.47 8.41 -1.85
C THR A 14 11.04 8.34 -3.32
N ARG A 15 9.87 7.76 -3.61
CA ARG A 15 9.36 7.59 -4.98
C ARG A 15 8.01 8.27 -5.11
N GLU A 16 7.94 9.23 -6.01
CA GLU A 16 6.70 9.83 -6.50
C GLU A 16 6.43 9.28 -7.90
N GLY A 17 5.16 9.00 -8.21
CA GLY A 17 4.75 8.49 -9.52
C GLY A 17 3.33 7.92 -9.53
N ASP A 18 2.73 7.86 -10.72
CA ASP A 18 1.30 7.55 -10.92
C ASP A 18 0.95 6.05 -10.98
N GLY A 19 1.95 5.18 -10.81
CA GLY A 19 1.74 3.73 -10.82
C GLY A 19 0.84 3.28 -9.67
N GLU A 20 -0.01 2.28 -9.93
CA GLU A 20 -0.99 1.74 -8.97
C GLU A 20 -0.36 1.36 -7.63
N GLU A 21 0.82 0.73 -7.66
CA GLU A 21 1.59 0.40 -6.47
C GLU A 21 1.97 1.65 -5.65
N LEU A 22 2.37 2.75 -6.30
CA LEU A 22 2.75 3.98 -5.60
C LEU A 22 1.54 4.70 -5.03
N ARG A 23 0.40 4.72 -5.74
CA ARG A 23 -0.86 5.28 -5.24
C ARG A 23 -1.32 4.57 -3.97
N VAL A 24 -1.26 3.23 -3.93
CA VAL A 24 -1.55 2.44 -2.72
C VAL A 24 -0.58 2.79 -1.57
N LEU A 25 0.71 2.87 -1.86
CA LEU A 25 1.72 3.19 -0.85
C LEU A 25 1.57 4.61 -0.29
N GLN A 26 1.21 5.59 -1.13
CA GLN A 26 0.92 6.97 -0.71
C GLN A 26 -0.35 7.03 0.13
N PHE A 27 -1.43 6.36 -0.31
CA PHE A 27 -2.67 6.29 0.46
C PHE A 27 -2.42 5.74 1.88
N LEU A 28 -1.68 4.63 2.00
CA LEU A 28 -1.38 4.02 3.30
C LEU A 28 -0.40 4.87 4.13
N LYS A 29 0.42 5.71 3.51
CA LYS A 29 1.31 6.66 4.22
C LYS A 29 0.50 7.76 4.87
N GLU A 30 -0.50 8.30 4.16
CA GLU A 30 -1.35 9.39 4.64
C GLU A 30 -2.37 8.89 5.67
N ASN A 31 -3.00 7.74 5.42
CA ASN A 31 -4.09 7.21 6.23
C ASN A 31 -3.63 6.23 7.33
N LYS A 32 -2.33 5.88 7.35
CA LYS A 32 -1.69 4.85 8.21
C LYS A 32 -2.14 3.41 7.91
N THR A 33 -3.42 3.22 7.60
CA THR A 33 -4.05 1.96 7.26
C THR A 33 -5.06 2.11 6.12
N GLY A 34 -5.48 1.01 5.51
CA GLY A 34 -6.56 0.99 4.52
C GLY A 34 -7.28 -0.36 4.46
N THR A 35 -8.59 -0.36 4.23
CA THR A 35 -9.36 -1.58 3.93
C THR A 35 -9.17 -2.02 2.48
N ASP A 36 -9.59 -3.24 2.15
CA ASP A 36 -9.58 -3.71 0.75
C ASP A 36 -10.38 -2.75 -0.16
N ASP A 37 -11.56 -2.32 0.28
CA ASP A 37 -12.42 -1.39 -0.47
C ASP A 37 -11.76 -0.02 -0.71
N GLU A 38 -11.13 0.57 0.32
CA GLU A 38 -10.42 1.85 0.20
C GLU A 38 -9.22 1.75 -0.75
N LEU A 39 -8.52 0.62 -0.71
CA LEU A 39 -7.35 0.40 -1.54
C LEU A 39 -7.76 0.15 -2.99
N GLU A 40 -8.85 -0.56 -3.27
CA GLU A 40 -9.37 -0.78 -4.62
C GLU A 40 -9.64 0.56 -5.34
N VAL A 41 -10.18 1.56 -4.65
CA VAL A 41 -10.44 2.91 -5.19
C VAL A 41 -9.17 3.61 -5.70
N VAL A 42 -8.01 3.39 -5.06
CA VAL A 42 -6.74 4.01 -5.43
C VAL A 42 -5.88 3.16 -6.38
N GLY A 43 -6.41 2.04 -6.86
CA GLY A 43 -5.69 1.09 -7.74
C GLY A 43 -5.04 -0.08 -6.99
N GLY A 44 -5.43 -0.32 -5.74
CA GLY A 44 -5.05 -1.48 -4.94
C GLY A 44 -5.84 -2.73 -5.31
N GLU A 45 -5.93 -3.04 -6.61
CA GLU A 45 -6.49 -4.30 -7.08
C GLU A 45 -5.77 -5.49 -6.42
N SER A 46 -6.44 -6.64 -6.32
CA SER A 46 -5.94 -7.83 -5.60
C SER A 46 -4.50 -8.23 -6.01
N TYR A 47 -4.13 -8.09 -7.29
CA TYR A 47 -2.78 -8.42 -7.75
C TYR A 47 -1.72 -7.39 -7.31
N VAL A 48 -2.09 -6.11 -7.18
CA VAL A 48 -1.21 -5.04 -6.68
C VAL A 48 -0.91 -5.27 -5.21
N LEU A 49 -1.95 -5.52 -4.41
CA LEU A 49 -1.80 -5.82 -2.98
C LEU A 49 -0.97 -7.09 -2.77
N ARG A 50 -1.18 -8.15 -3.57
CA ARG A 50 -0.36 -9.35 -3.54
C ARG A 50 1.12 -9.05 -3.81
N LYS A 51 1.45 -8.31 -4.88
CA LYS A 51 2.83 -7.91 -5.20
C LYS A 51 3.47 -7.09 -4.08
N LEU A 52 2.72 -6.14 -3.51
CA LEU A 52 3.21 -5.31 -2.41
C LEU A 52 3.46 -6.14 -1.14
N LYS A 53 2.63 -7.15 -0.85
CA LYS A 53 2.85 -8.12 0.25
C LYS A 53 4.07 -9.00 -0.01
N GLU A 54 4.20 -9.58 -1.20
CA GLU A 54 5.34 -10.42 -1.60
C GLU A 54 6.67 -9.66 -1.50
N ARG A 55 6.65 -8.36 -1.80
CA ARG A 55 7.81 -7.45 -1.66
C ARG A 55 8.01 -6.91 -0.23
N GLY A 56 7.14 -7.28 0.71
CA GLY A 56 7.21 -6.84 2.10
C GLY A 56 7.00 -5.34 2.30
N LEU A 57 6.29 -4.66 1.38
CA LEU A 57 6.02 -3.23 1.45
C LEU A 57 4.77 -2.91 2.26
N VAL A 58 3.77 -3.79 2.17
CA VAL A 58 2.54 -3.73 2.96
C VAL A 58 2.38 -5.02 3.75
N ARG A 59 1.66 -4.93 4.86
CA ARG A 59 1.25 -6.10 5.65
C ARG A 59 -0.25 -6.04 5.92
N GLU A 60 -0.85 -7.20 6.00
CA GLU A 60 -2.20 -7.36 6.52
C GLU A 60 -2.15 -7.15 8.04
N LEU A 61 -3.09 -6.36 8.53
CA LEU A 61 -3.33 -6.18 9.95
C LEU A 61 -4.54 -7.04 10.28
N THR A 62 -4.30 -8.17 10.94
CA THR A 62 -5.37 -8.92 11.59
C THR A 62 -5.94 -8.04 12.69
N THR A 63 -7.23 -7.74 12.58
CA THR A 63 -8.01 -7.11 13.65
C THR A 63 -8.22 -8.12 14.77
#